data_AF-A0A1F9R8W0-F1
#
_entry.id   AF-A0A1F9R8W0-F1
#
_cell.length_a   1.000
_cell.length_b   1.000
_cell.length_c   1.000
_cell.angle_alpha   90.00
_cell.angle_beta   90.00
_cell.angle_gamma   90.00
#
_symmetry.space_group_name_H-M   'P 1'
#
loop_
_entity.id
_entity.type
_entity.pdbx_description
1 polymer ?
#
loop_
_entity_poly.entity_id
_entity_poly.type
_entity_poly.pdbx_seq_one_letter_code
_entity_poly.pdbx_strand_id
1 'polypeptide(L)'
;SCFETGIAMQEYVTRGIDLALSRKIDGLVTCPITKKALNLAGSEFHGHTELLAHRTGTKEYAMMLAGKMLKVVLVTIHIPLAQVPAALSREGIIEKIRLTHTSLKKRFNIQKPRIAVAGLNPHSGEASMFGREEEDIIIPAVRSSQKEGFDVHGPLPPDTVFYHAVQGRYDVVVCMYHDQGLIPFKLIHFKDGVNTTLGLPIIRTSVDHGTAYDIAWKGIADPSSLMEAVKMAAFQADSQKRQINES
;
A
#
# COMPACT_ATOMS: atom_id res chain seq x y z
N SER A 1 7.25 30.14 9.90
CA SER A 1 8.04 30.11 8.64
C SER A 1 7.94 28.73 8.00
N CYS A 2 8.35 28.53 6.73
CA CYS A 2 8.31 27.20 6.10
C CYS A 2 9.20 26.18 6.83
N PHE A 3 10.27 26.67 7.47
CA PHE A 3 11.17 25.89 8.33
C PHE A 3 10.45 25.34 9.57
N GLU A 4 9.83 26.20 10.36
CA GLU A 4 9.07 25.80 11.57
C GLU A 4 7.93 24.83 11.23
N THR A 5 7.26 25.04 10.09
CA THR A 5 6.24 24.12 9.59
C THR A 5 6.82 22.73 9.30
N GLY A 6 8.01 22.64 8.71
CA GLY A 6 8.69 21.37 8.47
C GLY A 6 9.03 20.64 9.77
N ILE A 7 9.55 21.36 10.77
CA ILE A 7 9.82 20.81 12.11
C ILE A 7 8.53 20.24 12.73
N ALA A 8 7.46 21.04 12.75
CA ALA A 8 6.18 20.62 13.32
C ALA A 8 5.58 19.40 12.59
N MET A 9 5.65 19.36 11.26
CA MET A 9 5.20 18.20 10.47
C MET A 9 5.91 16.93 10.89
N GLN A 10 7.24 16.97 10.97
CA GLN A 10 8.03 15.81 11.37
C GLN A 10 7.74 15.42 12.82
N GLU A 11 7.63 16.39 13.73
CA GLU A 11 7.33 16.14 15.15
C GLU A 11 5.96 15.47 15.34
N TYR A 12 4.92 15.94 14.66
CA TYR A 12 3.57 15.35 14.76
C TYR A 12 3.54 13.91 14.25
N VAL A 13 4.15 13.64 13.10
CA VAL A 13 4.22 12.26 12.56
C VAL A 13 5.00 11.37 13.53
N THR A 14 6.15 11.85 13.98
CA THR A 14 7.02 11.13 14.92
C THR A 14 6.30 10.80 16.23
N ARG A 15 5.61 11.80 16.81
CA ARG A 15 4.84 11.62 18.04
C ARG A 15 3.69 10.63 17.84
N GLY A 16 2.98 10.71 16.72
CA GLY A 16 1.93 9.75 16.36
C GLY A 16 2.45 8.32 16.27
N ILE A 17 3.62 8.12 15.68
CA ILE A 17 4.29 6.80 15.61
C ILE A 17 4.62 6.29 17.01
N ASP A 18 5.24 7.12 17.85
CA ASP A 18 5.64 6.71 19.21
C ASP A 18 4.43 6.38 20.09
N LEU A 19 3.31 7.10 19.94
CA LEU A 19 2.04 6.79 20.61
C LEU A 19 1.46 5.45 20.15
N ALA A 20 1.52 5.15 18.85
CA ALA A 20 1.04 3.88 18.31
C ALA A 20 1.93 2.70 18.72
N LEU A 21 3.26 2.87 18.71
CA LEU A 21 4.22 1.86 19.18
C LEU A 21 4.05 1.55 20.66
N SER A 22 3.79 2.57 21.47
CA SER A 22 3.50 2.41 22.90
C SER A 22 2.06 1.99 23.21
N ARG A 23 1.26 1.66 22.19
CA ARG A 23 -0.15 1.24 22.28
C ARG A 23 -1.07 2.22 23.02
N LYS A 24 -0.73 3.52 23.01
CA LYS A 24 -1.60 4.59 23.53
C LYS A 24 -2.70 4.99 22.56
N ILE A 25 -2.52 4.68 21.27
CA ILE A 25 -3.53 4.78 20.22
C ILE A 25 -3.51 3.49 19.41
N ASP A 26 -4.65 3.13 18.82
CA ASP A 26 -4.79 1.89 18.04
C ASP A 26 -4.30 2.03 16.58
N GLY A 27 -4.15 3.24 16.08
CA GLY A 27 -3.70 3.51 14.71
C GLY A 27 -3.41 4.97 14.45
N LEU A 28 -2.68 5.22 13.36
CA LEU A 28 -2.26 6.55 12.91
C LEU A 28 -2.88 6.86 11.55
N VAL A 29 -3.54 8.01 11.43
CA VAL A 29 -4.04 8.54 10.16
C VAL A 29 -3.23 9.77 9.81
N THR A 30 -2.54 9.75 8.67
CA THR A 30 -1.68 10.85 8.25
C THR A 30 -2.36 11.73 7.20
N CYS A 31 -2.39 13.04 7.45
CA CYS A 31 -2.72 14.06 6.45
C CYS A 31 -1.52 14.33 5.53
N PRO A 32 -1.70 15.01 4.39
CA PRO A 32 -0.61 15.30 3.46
C PRO A 32 0.46 16.20 4.10
N ILE A 33 1.73 15.90 3.82
CA ILE A 33 2.88 16.72 4.19
C ILE A 33 3.62 17.19 2.94
N THR A 34 4.42 18.25 3.07
CA THR A 34 5.18 18.80 1.94
C THR A 34 6.66 18.49 2.04
N LYS A 35 7.19 17.82 1.02
CA LYS A 35 8.63 17.51 0.90
C LYS A 35 9.51 18.76 1.00
N LYS A 36 9.09 19.87 0.37
CA LYS A 36 9.81 21.15 0.43
C LYS A 36 9.99 21.66 1.86
N ALA A 37 8.95 21.59 2.70
CA ALA A 37 9.01 22.05 4.08
C ALA A 37 9.90 21.14 4.94
N LEU A 38 9.78 19.82 4.76
CA LEU A 38 10.67 18.84 5.41
C LEU A 38 12.14 19.05 5.05
N ASN A 39 12.44 19.22 3.75
CA ASN A 39 13.81 19.45 3.28
C ASN A 39 14.38 20.76 3.85
N LEU A 40 13.58 21.83 3.88
CA LEU A 40 14.01 23.11 4.48
C LEU A 40 14.28 22.97 5.98
N ALA A 41 13.53 22.12 6.68
CA ALA A 41 13.77 21.80 8.09
C ALA A 41 14.96 20.85 8.32
N GLY A 42 15.69 20.46 7.26
CA GLY A 42 16.84 19.56 7.37
C GLY A 42 16.45 18.10 7.60
N SER A 43 15.22 17.69 7.25
CA SER A 43 14.79 16.31 7.37
C SER A 43 15.57 15.40 6.42
N GLU A 44 16.07 14.28 6.94
CA GLU A 44 16.68 13.21 6.14
C GLU A 44 15.62 12.36 5.39
N PHE A 45 14.33 12.58 5.68
CA PHE A 45 13.23 11.79 5.15
C PHE A 45 12.43 12.56 4.09
N HIS A 46 12.16 11.89 2.97
CA HIS A 46 11.44 12.47 1.83
C HIS A 46 9.91 12.35 1.95
N GLY A 47 9.40 11.70 2.99
CA GLY A 47 7.98 11.43 3.15
C GLY A 47 7.63 10.61 4.39
N HIS A 48 6.34 10.29 4.50
CA HIS A 48 5.81 9.49 5.61
C HIS A 48 6.40 8.10 5.65
N THR A 49 6.52 7.43 4.50
CA THR A 49 6.84 6.01 4.43
C THR A 49 8.25 5.74 4.94
N GLU A 50 9.21 6.56 4.55
CA GLU A 50 10.61 6.46 4.97
C GLU A 50 10.75 6.75 6.47
N LEU A 51 10.08 7.80 6.96
CA LEU A 51 10.07 8.16 8.37
C LEU A 51 9.43 7.06 9.23
N LEU A 52 8.29 6.50 8.79
CA LEU A 52 7.61 5.38 9.43
C LEU A 52 8.54 4.17 9.51
N ALA A 53 9.06 3.71 8.37
CA ALA A 53 9.92 2.52 8.29
C ALA A 53 11.16 2.66 9.18
N HIS A 54 11.82 3.82 9.14
CA HIS A 54 12.98 4.09 9.98
C HIS A 54 12.63 4.04 11.47
N ARG A 55 11.60 4.79 11.90
CA ARG A 55 11.21 4.90 13.32
C ARG A 55 10.68 3.58 13.88
N THR A 56 10.02 2.75 13.06
CA THR A 56 9.50 1.44 13.48
C THR A 56 10.51 0.31 13.30
N GLY A 57 11.71 0.57 12.78
CA GLY A 57 12.70 -0.47 12.46
C GLY A 57 12.22 -1.46 11.39
N THR A 58 11.25 -1.06 10.57
CA THR A 58 10.64 -1.93 9.56
C THR A 58 11.43 -1.89 8.27
N LYS A 59 11.98 -3.04 7.86
CA LYS A 59 12.70 -3.19 6.59
C LYS A 59 11.75 -3.51 5.43
N GLU A 60 10.76 -4.34 5.70
CA GLU A 60 9.84 -4.87 4.70
C GLU A 60 8.47 -4.22 4.89
N TYR A 61 8.05 -3.44 3.89
CA TYR A 61 6.74 -2.80 3.87
C TYR A 61 6.18 -2.77 2.46
N ALA A 62 4.86 -2.66 2.34
CA ALA A 62 4.19 -2.54 1.05
C ALA A 62 3.18 -1.40 1.08
N MET A 63 3.08 -0.67 -0.04
CA MET A 63 1.99 0.28 -0.25
C MET A 63 0.78 -0.49 -0.76
N MET A 64 -0.35 -0.29 -0.09
CA MET A 64 -1.64 -0.82 -0.49
C MET A 64 -2.61 0.33 -0.67
N LEU A 65 -3.35 0.32 -1.77
CA LEU A 65 -4.52 1.16 -1.97
C LEU A 65 -5.74 0.27 -1.77
N ALA A 66 -6.61 0.67 -0.84
CA ALA A 66 -7.73 -0.14 -0.41
C ALA A 66 -9.04 0.64 -0.55
N GLY A 67 -9.96 0.05 -1.30
CA GLY A 67 -11.35 0.45 -1.37
C GLY A 67 -12.27 -0.76 -1.13
N LYS A 68 -13.57 -0.49 -1.14
CA LYS A 68 -14.59 -1.52 -0.87
C LYS A 68 -14.56 -2.64 -1.90
N MET A 69 -14.44 -2.30 -3.19
CA MET A 69 -14.51 -3.25 -4.31
C MET A 69 -13.14 -3.72 -4.77
N LEU A 70 -12.14 -2.85 -4.73
CA LEU A 70 -10.80 -3.17 -5.22
C LEU A 70 -9.75 -2.82 -4.17
N LYS A 71 -8.77 -3.71 -4.04
CA LYS A 71 -7.56 -3.49 -3.26
C LYS A 71 -6.37 -3.85 -4.14
N VAL A 72 -5.34 -3.00 -4.14
CA VAL A 72 -4.10 -3.23 -4.89
C VAL A 72 -2.89 -3.05 -4.00
N VAL A 73 -1.87 -3.88 -4.19
CA VAL A 73 -0.56 -3.78 -3.52
C VAL A 73 0.50 -3.63 -4.58
N LEU A 74 1.47 -2.74 -4.35
CA LEU A 74 2.50 -2.42 -5.33
C LEU A 74 3.84 -3.08 -4.97
N VAL A 75 4.44 -3.79 -5.94
CA VAL A 75 5.81 -4.32 -5.81
C VAL A 75 6.83 -3.18 -5.93
N THR A 76 6.69 -2.36 -6.97
CA THR A 76 7.47 -1.12 -7.14
C THR A 76 6.56 0.10 -7.01
N ILE A 77 7.05 1.17 -6.39
CA ILE A 77 6.26 2.38 -6.10
C ILE A 77 6.71 3.52 -7.01
N HIS A 78 7.43 4.53 -6.50
CA HIS A 78 7.79 5.73 -7.25
C HIS A 78 9.16 5.56 -7.93
N ILE A 79 9.20 4.84 -9.05
CA ILE A 79 10.39 4.71 -9.91
C ILE A 79 10.05 5.02 -11.37
N PRO A 80 11.00 5.46 -12.19
CA PRO A 80 10.80 5.58 -13.64
C PRO A 80 10.36 4.24 -14.24
N LEU A 81 9.40 4.27 -15.17
CA LEU A 81 8.84 3.06 -15.78
C LEU A 81 9.95 2.18 -16.41
N ALA A 82 10.96 2.78 -17.03
CA ALA A 82 12.10 2.07 -17.62
C ALA A 82 12.96 1.29 -16.60
N GLN A 83 12.85 1.58 -15.31
CA GLN A 83 13.57 0.87 -14.24
C GLN A 83 12.75 -0.27 -13.63
N VAL A 84 11.45 -0.35 -13.92
CA VAL A 84 10.56 -1.36 -13.34
C VAL A 84 11.06 -2.78 -13.56
N PRO A 85 11.37 -3.23 -14.79
CA PRO A 85 11.77 -4.63 -15.00
C PRO A 85 13.02 -5.02 -14.19
N ALA A 86 14.03 -4.15 -14.16
CA ALA A 86 15.28 -4.39 -13.43
C ALA A 86 15.13 -4.31 -11.91
N ALA A 87 14.11 -3.61 -11.40
CA ALA A 87 13.84 -3.50 -9.97
C ALA A 87 13.06 -4.70 -9.41
N LEU A 88 12.45 -5.53 -10.27
CA LEU A 88 11.73 -6.71 -9.85
C LEU A 88 12.70 -7.83 -9.46
N SER A 89 12.35 -8.52 -8.38
CA SER A 89 13.03 -9.73 -7.95
C SER A 89 12.02 -10.73 -7.43
N ARG A 90 12.38 -12.02 -7.48
CA ARG A 90 11.52 -13.10 -7.00
C ARG A 90 11.23 -12.91 -5.50
N GLU A 91 12.27 -12.60 -4.74
CA GLU A 91 12.23 -12.40 -3.30
C GLU A 91 11.34 -11.20 -2.95
N GLY A 92 11.46 -10.09 -3.70
CA GLY A 92 10.63 -8.91 -3.50
C GLY A 92 9.14 -9.20 -3.71
N ILE A 93 8.80 -9.99 -4.74
CA ILE A 93 7.40 -10.38 -4.99
C ILE A 93 6.87 -11.31 -3.89
N ILE A 94 7.65 -12.32 -3.47
CA ILE A 94 7.28 -13.22 -2.37
C ILE A 94 7.04 -12.42 -1.08
N GLU A 95 7.93 -11.48 -0.77
CA GLU A 95 7.79 -10.57 0.38
C GLU A 95 6.46 -9.81 0.31
N LYS A 96 6.13 -9.21 -0.84
CA LYS A 96 4.86 -8.46 -0.98
C LYS A 96 3.66 -9.36 -0.85
N ILE A 97 3.68 -10.58 -1.40
CA ILE A 97 2.61 -11.56 -1.24
C ILE A 97 2.42 -11.93 0.24
N ARG A 98 3.51 -12.20 0.96
CA ARG A 98 3.48 -12.57 2.39
C ARG A 98 2.95 -11.43 3.26
N LEU A 99 3.42 -10.20 3.03
CA LEU A 99 2.93 -8.99 3.70
C LEU A 99 1.44 -8.77 3.44
N THR A 100 1.02 -8.99 2.19
CA THR A 100 -0.37 -8.87 1.75
C THR A 100 -1.26 -9.90 2.45
N HIS A 101 -0.91 -11.19 2.37
CA HIS A 101 -1.63 -12.28 3.02
C HIS A 101 -1.79 -12.02 4.52
N THR A 102 -0.69 -11.72 5.21
CA THR A 102 -0.68 -11.45 6.65
C THR A 102 -1.57 -10.27 7.01
N SER A 103 -1.51 -9.19 6.24
CA SER A 103 -2.29 -7.99 6.48
C SER A 103 -3.77 -8.22 6.21
N LEU A 104 -4.14 -8.96 5.16
CA LEU A 104 -5.53 -9.28 4.86
C LEU A 104 -6.17 -10.11 5.99
N LYS A 105 -5.43 -11.08 6.55
CA LYS A 105 -5.89 -11.82 7.74
C LYS A 105 -6.04 -10.90 8.95
N LYS A 106 -4.96 -10.21 9.34
CA LYS A 106 -4.90 -9.47 10.62
C LYS A 106 -5.69 -8.16 10.62
N ARG A 107 -5.70 -7.44 9.52
CA ARG A 107 -6.22 -6.06 9.42
C ARG A 107 -7.50 -5.95 8.60
N PHE A 108 -7.80 -6.94 7.75
CA PHE A 108 -9.02 -6.93 6.95
C PHE A 108 -9.99 -8.06 7.30
N ASN A 109 -9.64 -8.89 8.30
CA ASN A 109 -10.44 -10.02 8.77
C ASN A 109 -10.79 -11.02 7.65
N ILE A 110 -9.90 -11.20 6.67
CA ILE A 110 -10.08 -12.15 5.57
C ILE A 110 -9.30 -13.42 5.92
N GLN A 111 -9.98 -14.47 6.40
CA GLN A 111 -9.31 -15.65 6.94
C GLN A 111 -8.56 -16.49 5.90
N LYS A 112 -9.06 -16.49 4.66
CA LYS A 112 -8.49 -17.20 3.50
C LYS A 112 -8.31 -16.20 2.35
N PRO A 113 -7.28 -15.34 2.40
CA PRO A 113 -7.08 -14.32 1.37
C PRO A 113 -6.75 -14.92 0.01
N ARG A 114 -7.54 -14.57 -1.01
CA ARG A 114 -7.31 -14.90 -2.42
C ARG A 114 -6.56 -13.77 -3.10
N ILE A 115 -5.29 -14.01 -3.41
CA ILE A 115 -4.38 -12.99 -3.93
C ILE A 115 -4.18 -13.21 -5.43
N ALA A 116 -4.54 -12.23 -6.24
CA ALA A 116 -4.13 -12.19 -7.64
C ALA A 116 -2.75 -11.53 -7.76
N VAL A 117 -1.91 -12.02 -8.67
CA VAL A 117 -0.64 -11.40 -9.06
C VAL A 117 -0.73 -11.07 -10.54
N ALA A 118 -0.59 -9.80 -10.90
CA ALA A 118 -0.57 -9.36 -12.29
C ALA A 118 0.76 -9.74 -12.96
N GLY A 119 0.75 -10.01 -14.27
CA GLY A 119 1.98 -10.02 -15.07
C GLY A 119 2.64 -8.63 -15.10
N LEU A 120 3.91 -8.56 -15.49
CA LEU A 120 4.55 -7.29 -15.84
C LEU A 120 4.16 -6.89 -17.27
N ASN A 121 4.30 -7.84 -18.19
CA ASN A 121 4.13 -7.66 -19.62
C ASN A 121 2.65 -7.81 -20.04
N PRO A 122 2.26 -7.24 -21.18
CA PRO A 122 0.96 -7.52 -21.80
C PRO A 122 0.74 -9.03 -21.91
N HIS A 123 -0.50 -9.47 -21.67
CA HIS A 123 -0.88 -10.90 -21.71
C HIS A 123 -0.02 -11.81 -20.82
N SER A 124 0.60 -11.27 -19.77
CA SER A 124 1.57 -12.00 -18.92
C SER A 124 2.71 -12.62 -19.73
N GLY A 125 3.24 -11.88 -20.70
CA GLY A 125 4.42 -12.27 -21.48
C GLY A 125 4.14 -13.17 -22.68
N GLU A 126 2.93 -13.71 -22.84
CA GLU A 126 2.51 -14.58 -23.96
C GLU A 126 3.56 -15.67 -24.27
N ALA A 127 3.78 -16.60 -23.31
CA ALA A 127 4.79 -17.66 -23.41
C ALA A 127 6.22 -17.14 -23.74
N SER A 128 6.63 -16.06 -23.07
CA SER A 128 7.90 -15.34 -23.27
C SER A 128 8.05 -14.55 -24.58
N MET A 129 6.98 -14.41 -25.37
CA MET A 129 7.01 -13.61 -26.60
C MET A 129 7.19 -12.11 -26.33
N PHE A 130 6.66 -11.60 -25.21
CA PHE A 130 6.68 -10.18 -24.87
C PHE A 130 7.63 -9.80 -23.74
N GLY A 131 8.46 -10.72 -23.29
CA GLY A 131 9.36 -10.54 -22.16
C GLY A 131 9.46 -11.83 -21.34
N ARG A 132 10.52 -11.95 -20.54
CA ARG A 132 10.81 -13.16 -19.76
C ARG A 132 10.60 -13.00 -18.26
N GLU A 133 10.26 -11.79 -17.81
CA GLU A 133 10.09 -11.46 -16.40
C GLU A 133 9.03 -12.35 -15.73
N GLU A 134 7.99 -12.77 -16.46
CA GLU A 134 7.03 -13.75 -15.96
C GLU A 134 7.68 -15.10 -15.64
N GLU A 135 8.41 -15.69 -16.59
CA GLU A 135 9.03 -17.02 -16.42
C GLU A 135 10.19 -17.01 -15.42
N ASP A 136 11.03 -15.97 -15.50
CA ASP A 136 12.27 -15.91 -14.74
C ASP A 136 12.03 -15.40 -13.30
N ILE A 137 10.98 -14.60 -13.05
CA ILE A 137 10.75 -13.90 -11.77
C ILE A 137 9.36 -14.19 -11.18
N ILE A 138 8.28 -13.90 -11.91
CA ILE A 138 6.92 -13.85 -11.33
C ILE A 138 6.34 -15.25 -11.09
N ILE A 139 6.40 -16.15 -12.07
CA ILE A 139 5.94 -17.54 -11.95
C ILE A 139 6.68 -18.27 -10.82
N PRO A 140 8.02 -18.19 -10.71
CA PRO A 140 8.75 -18.73 -9.56
C PRO A 140 8.28 -18.15 -8.21
N ALA A 141 8.01 -16.85 -8.13
CA ALA A 141 7.52 -16.20 -6.92
C ALA A 141 6.13 -16.69 -6.52
N VAL A 142 5.20 -16.80 -7.48
CA VAL A 142 3.85 -17.33 -7.28
C VAL A 142 3.91 -18.79 -6.81
N ARG A 143 4.66 -19.64 -7.51
CA ARG A 143 4.82 -21.06 -7.14
C ARG A 143 5.44 -21.23 -5.75
N SER A 144 6.42 -20.39 -5.40
CA SER A 144 7.03 -20.39 -4.07
C SER A 144 6.00 -20.03 -2.99
N SER A 145 5.19 -18.99 -3.24
CA SER A 145 4.14 -18.54 -2.34
C SER A 145 3.02 -19.56 -2.17
N GLN A 146 2.66 -20.28 -3.24
CA GLN A 146 1.71 -21.40 -3.18
C GLN A 146 2.25 -22.56 -2.34
N LYS A 147 3.55 -22.87 -2.44
CA LYS A 147 4.20 -23.88 -1.57
C LYS A 147 4.22 -23.47 -0.09
N GLU A 148 4.23 -22.17 0.21
CA GLU A 148 4.02 -21.64 1.57
C GLU A 148 2.56 -21.75 2.04
N GLY A 149 1.65 -22.22 1.18
CA GLY A 149 0.22 -22.41 1.49
C GLY A 149 -0.65 -21.19 1.26
N PHE A 150 -0.15 -20.16 0.58
CA PHE A 150 -0.95 -18.99 0.23
C PHE A 150 -1.83 -19.26 -1.00
N ASP A 151 -3.09 -18.81 -0.95
CA ASP A 151 -4.03 -18.89 -2.07
C ASP A 151 -3.74 -17.76 -3.09
N VAL A 152 -2.73 -18.00 -3.92
CA VAL A 152 -2.18 -17.02 -4.85
C VAL A 152 -2.37 -17.51 -6.28
N HIS A 153 -2.85 -16.62 -7.16
CA HIS A 153 -3.09 -16.90 -8.57
C HIS A 153 -2.34 -15.90 -9.45
N GLY A 154 -1.57 -16.40 -10.42
CA GLY A 154 -0.93 -15.56 -11.43
C GLY A 154 0.34 -16.19 -12.02
N PRO A 155 1.06 -15.44 -12.86
CA PRO A 155 0.71 -14.08 -13.32
C PRO A 155 -0.56 -14.07 -14.17
N LEU A 156 -1.49 -13.16 -13.87
CA LEU A 156 -2.72 -12.94 -14.64
C LEU A 156 -2.54 -11.73 -15.57
N PRO A 157 -3.16 -11.75 -16.78
CA PRO A 157 -3.06 -10.62 -17.71
C PRO A 157 -3.52 -9.32 -17.04
N PRO A 158 -2.68 -8.26 -17.04
CA PRO A 158 -2.97 -7.01 -16.33
C PRO A 158 -4.26 -6.30 -16.78
N ASP A 159 -4.68 -6.50 -18.02
CA ASP A 159 -5.89 -5.91 -18.60
C ASP A 159 -7.19 -6.57 -18.09
N THR A 160 -7.15 -7.85 -17.70
CA THR A 160 -8.33 -8.62 -17.27
C THR A 160 -8.40 -8.87 -15.76
N VAL A 161 -7.26 -8.87 -15.07
CA VAL A 161 -7.19 -9.20 -13.64
C VAL A 161 -8.07 -8.28 -12.77
N PHE A 162 -8.12 -6.98 -13.10
CA PHE A 162 -8.90 -6.00 -12.34
C PHE A 162 -10.41 -6.21 -12.51
N TYR A 163 -10.87 -6.60 -13.71
CA TYR A 163 -12.26 -6.98 -13.92
C TYR A 163 -12.66 -8.14 -12.99
N HIS A 164 -11.83 -9.18 -12.91
CA HIS A 164 -12.09 -10.32 -12.02
C HIS A 164 -12.01 -9.95 -10.54
N ALA A 165 -11.08 -9.10 -10.14
CA ALA A 165 -10.98 -8.61 -8.77
C ALA A 165 -12.23 -7.84 -8.35
N VAL A 166 -12.73 -6.94 -9.23
CA VAL A 166 -13.96 -6.18 -8.99
C VAL A 166 -15.20 -7.07 -8.89
N GLN A 167 -15.23 -8.19 -9.60
CA GLN A 167 -16.27 -9.22 -9.49
C GLN A 167 -16.13 -10.10 -8.22
N GLY A 168 -15.17 -9.82 -7.33
CA GLY A 168 -14.99 -10.53 -6.07
C GLY A 168 -14.28 -11.89 -6.18
N ARG A 169 -13.67 -12.19 -7.33
CA ARG A 169 -12.87 -13.42 -7.52
C ARG A 169 -11.61 -13.41 -6.66
N TYR A 170 -11.05 -12.23 -6.45
CA TYR A 170 -9.82 -12.01 -5.67
C TYR A 170 -10.05 -10.90 -4.65
N ASP A 171 -9.43 -11.02 -3.48
CA ASP A 171 -9.56 -10.03 -2.40
C ASP A 171 -8.60 -8.86 -2.60
N VAL A 172 -7.53 -9.06 -3.37
CA VAL A 172 -6.47 -8.08 -3.67
C VAL A 172 -5.71 -8.45 -4.95
N VAL A 173 -5.16 -7.46 -5.64
CA VAL A 173 -4.22 -7.64 -6.76
C VAL A 173 -2.84 -7.09 -6.39
N VAL A 174 -1.80 -7.93 -6.45
CA VAL A 174 -0.40 -7.52 -6.39
C VAL A 174 0.05 -7.11 -7.79
N CYS A 175 0.43 -5.83 -7.92
CA CYS A 175 0.77 -5.17 -9.18
C CYS A 175 2.28 -4.91 -9.22
N MET A 176 2.89 -5.08 -10.38
CA MET A 176 4.34 -4.95 -10.57
C MET A 176 4.82 -3.50 -10.47
N TYR A 177 3.98 -2.53 -10.86
CA TYR A 177 4.31 -1.11 -10.82
C TYR A 177 3.10 -0.23 -10.47
N HIS A 178 3.41 1.02 -10.13
CA HIS A 178 2.45 2.01 -9.62
C HIS A 178 1.23 2.20 -10.54
N ASP A 179 1.43 2.62 -11.78
CA ASP A 179 0.31 2.95 -12.68
C ASP A 179 -0.52 1.73 -13.07
N GLN A 180 0.07 0.52 -13.06
CA GLN A 180 -0.64 -0.74 -13.30
C GLN A 180 -1.80 -0.92 -12.31
N GLY A 181 -1.55 -0.65 -11.03
CA GLY A 181 -2.55 -0.79 -9.98
C GLY A 181 -3.39 0.46 -9.78
N LEU A 182 -2.78 1.65 -9.91
CA LEU A 182 -3.47 2.90 -9.54
C LEU A 182 -4.42 3.41 -10.61
N ILE A 183 -4.19 3.15 -11.90
CA ILE A 183 -5.16 3.51 -12.94
C ILE A 183 -6.52 2.83 -12.67
N PRO A 184 -6.62 1.47 -12.59
CA PRO A 184 -7.89 0.82 -12.35
C PRO A 184 -8.44 1.13 -10.96
N PHE A 185 -7.58 1.27 -9.95
CA PHE A 185 -8.01 1.66 -8.61
C PHE A 185 -8.68 3.03 -8.59
N LYS A 186 -8.05 4.06 -9.18
CA LYS A 186 -8.61 5.42 -9.19
C LYS A 186 -9.84 5.57 -10.07
N LEU A 187 -10.01 4.71 -11.08
CA LEU A 187 -11.25 4.65 -11.86
C LEU A 187 -12.46 4.27 -10.98
N ILE A 188 -12.25 3.42 -9.98
CA ILE A 188 -13.31 2.87 -9.11
C ILE A 188 -13.40 3.65 -7.79
N HIS A 189 -12.26 3.97 -7.18
CA HIS A 189 -12.12 4.49 -5.83
C HIS A 189 -11.43 5.85 -5.78
N PHE A 190 -11.81 6.77 -6.68
CA PHE A 190 -11.18 8.09 -6.76
C PHE A 190 -11.33 8.92 -5.46
N LYS A 191 -12.47 8.81 -4.78
CA LYS A 191 -12.80 9.64 -3.60
C LYS A 191 -12.68 8.89 -2.27
N ASP A 192 -13.01 7.60 -2.28
CA ASP A 192 -13.07 6.73 -1.11
C ASP A 192 -11.86 5.80 -0.97
N GLY A 193 -10.89 5.91 -1.88
CA GLY A 193 -9.64 5.17 -1.83
C GLY A 193 -8.76 5.58 -0.64
N VAL A 194 -8.21 4.59 0.06
CA VAL A 194 -7.32 4.80 1.21
C VAL A 194 -5.97 4.17 0.96
N ASN A 195 -4.90 4.93 1.20
CA ASN A 195 -3.54 4.38 1.23
C ASN A 195 -3.27 3.79 2.62
N THR A 196 -2.86 2.53 2.68
CA THR A 196 -2.43 1.85 3.90
C THR A 196 -1.07 1.22 3.72
N THR A 197 -0.24 1.27 4.76
CA THR A 197 1.12 0.73 4.73
C THR A 197 1.17 -0.61 5.45
N LEU A 198 1.44 -1.67 4.69
CA LEU A 198 1.56 -3.03 5.18
C LEU A 198 2.95 -3.28 5.76
N GLY A 199 3.08 -4.23 6.69
CA GLY A 199 4.36 -4.64 7.29
C GLY A 199 4.80 -3.84 8.53
N LEU A 200 4.30 -2.61 8.71
CA LEU A 200 4.57 -1.84 9.92
C LEU A 200 3.99 -2.55 11.17
N PRO A 201 4.62 -2.43 12.36
CA PRO A 201 4.07 -2.95 13.61
C PRO A 201 2.83 -2.16 14.10
N ILE A 202 2.55 -1.01 13.48
CA ILE A 202 1.41 -0.15 13.78
C ILE A 202 0.46 -0.08 12.58
N ILE A 203 -0.81 0.25 12.84
CA ILE A 203 -1.76 0.60 11.79
C ILE A 203 -1.48 2.02 11.31
N ARG A 204 -1.29 2.18 10.00
CA ARG A 204 -1.20 3.48 9.37
C ARG A 204 -2.07 3.55 8.11
N THR A 205 -2.91 4.57 8.05
CA THR A 205 -3.66 4.95 6.84
C THR A 205 -3.37 6.39 6.46
N SER A 206 -3.69 6.75 5.22
CA SER A 206 -3.44 8.06 4.65
C SER A 206 -4.45 8.36 3.56
N VAL A 207 -4.72 9.65 3.40
CA VAL A 207 -5.43 10.18 2.23
C VAL A 207 -4.64 9.95 0.94
N ASP A 208 -5.35 9.98 -0.19
CA ASP A 208 -4.81 9.81 -1.55
C ASP A 208 -4.70 11.15 -2.33
N HIS A 209 -4.73 12.28 -1.61
CA HIS A 209 -4.54 13.62 -2.18
C HIS A 209 -3.32 14.36 -1.57
N GLY A 210 -2.88 15.42 -2.23
CA GLY A 210 -1.79 16.28 -1.78
C GLY A 210 -2.23 17.37 -0.79
N THR A 211 -1.31 18.29 -0.45
CA THR A 211 -1.54 19.36 0.55
C THR A 211 -2.52 20.45 0.12
N ALA A 212 -2.75 20.62 -1.19
CA ALA A 212 -3.73 21.56 -1.76
C ALA A 212 -3.65 22.97 -1.12
N TYR A 213 -2.46 23.56 -1.05
CA TYR A 213 -2.25 24.88 -0.41
C TYR A 213 -3.04 26.00 -1.09
N ASP A 214 -3.31 25.85 -2.38
CA ASP A 214 -4.14 26.76 -3.18
C ASP A 214 -5.58 26.88 -2.67
N ILE A 215 -6.07 25.90 -1.90
CA ILE A 215 -7.40 25.91 -1.28
C ILE A 215 -7.38 26.01 0.26
N ALA A 216 -6.21 26.10 0.88
CA ALA A 216 -6.09 26.23 2.34
C ALA A 216 -6.81 27.49 2.83
N TRP A 217 -7.54 27.39 3.95
CA TRP A 217 -8.35 28.46 4.55
C TRP A 217 -9.51 29.00 3.70
N LYS A 218 -9.82 28.37 2.56
CA LYS A 218 -10.96 28.76 1.72
C LYS A 218 -12.27 28.05 2.05
N GLY A 219 -12.23 27.00 2.91
CA GLY A 219 -13.43 26.25 3.31
C GLY A 219 -14.03 25.34 2.22
N ILE A 220 -13.28 25.08 1.13
CA ILE A 220 -13.75 24.32 -0.05
C ILE A 220 -13.11 22.93 -0.20
N ALA A 221 -12.31 22.50 0.78
CA ALA A 221 -11.68 21.17 0.76
C ALA A 221 -12.72 20.07 1.03
N ASP A 222 -12.67 18.99 0.26
CA ASP A 222 -13.51 17.81 0.46
C ASP A 222 -12.87 16.90 1.53
N PRO A 223 -13.50 16.69 2.71
CA PRO A 223 -12.94 15.87 3.78
C PRO A 223 -13.12 14.36 3.56
N SER A 224 -13.82 13.93 2.50
CA SER A 224 -14.26 12.54 2.30
C SER A 224 -13.09 11.54 2.37
N SER A 225 -11.97 11.82 1.71
CA SER A 225 -10.79 10.93 1.73
C SER A 225 -10.21 10.76 3.15
N LEU A 226 -10.16 11.84 3.93
CA LEU A 226 -9.70 11.77 5.33
C LEU A 226 -10.66 10.96 6.19
N MET A 227 -11.98 11.16 6.01
CA MET A 227 -12.99 10.38 6.71
C MET A 227 -12.87 8.88 6.41
N GLU A 228 -12.67 8.50 5.13
CA GLU A 228 -12.46 7.11 4.75
C GLU A 228 -11.15 6.54 5.31
N ALA A 229 -10.07 7.34 5.34
CA ALA A 229 -8.81 6.92 5.95
C ALA A 229 -8.95 6.65 7.46
N VAL A 230 -9.72 7.47 8.18
CA VAL A 230 -10.05 7.26 9.60
C VAL A 230 -10.90 6.00 9.80
N LYS A 231 -11.96 5.83 9.01
CA LYS A 231 -12.82 4.63 9.06
C LYS A 231 -12.03 3.36 8.80
N MET A 232 -11.15 3.37 7.80
CA MET A 232 -10.27 2.24 7.50
C MET A 232 -9.32 1.92 8.66
N ALA A 233 -8.70 2.94 9.29
CA ALA A 233 -7.84 2.71 10.45
C ALA A 233 -8.60 2.09 11.63
N ALA A 234 -9.80 2.60 11.92
CA ALA A 234 -10.66 2.05 12.96
C ALA A 234 -11.07 0.60 12.66
N PHE A 235 -11.46 0.31 11.42
CA PHE A 235 -11.78 -1.05 10.95
C PHE A 235 -10.58 -2.01 11.09
N GLN A 236 -9.38 -1.58 10.70
CA GLN A 236 -8.17 -2.38 10.84
C GLN A 236 -7.82 -2.66 12.30
N ALA A 237 -8.01 -1.68 13.18
CA ALA A 237 -7.77 -1.82 14.61
C ALA A 237 -8.73 -2.81 15.27
N ASP A 238 -10.01 -2.71 14.95
CA ASP A 238 -11.03 -3.64 15.44
C ASP A 238 -10.77 -5.07 14.95
N SER A 239 -10.46 -5.22 13.66
CA SER A 239 -10.08 -6.52 13.07
C SER A 239 -8.89 -7.15 13.80
N GLN A 240 -7.86 -6.36 14.10
CA GLN A 240 -6.67 -6.84 14.80
C GLN A 240 -6.98 -7.28 16.24
N LYS A 241 -7.84 -6.55 16.96
CA LYS A 241 -8.26 -6.90 18.32
C LYS A 241 -9.07 -8.20 18.35
N ARG A 242 -9.99 -8.40 17.40
CA ARG A 242 -10.76 -9.65 17.28
C ARG A 242 -9.86 -10.86 17.06
N GLN A 243 -8.88 -10.75 16.16
CA GLN A 243 -7.92 -11.82 15.90
C GLN A 243 -7.10 -12.21 17.15
N ILE A 244 -6.73 -11.22 17.98
CA ILE A 244 -6.02 -11.49 19.25
C ILE A 244 -6.91 -12.24 20.25
N ASN A 245 -8.22 -11.93 20.29
CA ASN A 245 -9.15 -12.58 21.21
C ASN A 245 -9.56 -14.00 20.78
N GLU A 246 -9.44 -14.31 19.49
CA GLU A 246 -9.75 -15.62 18.91
C GLU A 246 -8.54 -16.58 18.85
N SER A 247 -7.33 -16.11 19.15
CA SER A 247 -6.06 -16.87 19.16
C SER A 247 -5.68 -17.35 20.55
#